data_AF-A0A7J2ME60-F1
#
_entry.id   AF-A0A7J2ME60-F1
#
_cell.length_a   1.000
_cell.length_b   1.000
_cell.length_c   1.000
_cell.angle_alpha   90.00
_cell.angle_beta   90.00
_cell.angle_gamma   90.00
#
_symmetry.space_group_name_H-M   'P 1'
#
loop_
_entity.id
_entity.type
_entity.pdbx_description
1 polymer ?
#
loop_
_entity_poly.entity_id
_entity_poly.type
_entity_poly.pdbx_seq_one_letter_code
_entity_poly.pdbx_strand_id
1 'polypeptide(L)'
;MPKVVIKKDGRKEEFIPEKIVAAAVKSGATPEIARNIAKKVEKMDKEEIETVEIRDIILHELKSVNPDWHRRWLAYDKGVKRLYKHYRHGLYE
;
A
#
# COMPACT_ATOMS: atom_id res chain seq x y z
N MET A 1 2.38 7.02 -16.11
CA MET A 1 2.66 6.63 -14.71
C MET A 1 2.42 7.82 -13.82
N PRO A 2 1.79 7.62 -12.65
CA PRO A 2 1.75 8.63 -11.61
C PRO A 2 3.15 9.11 -11.29
N LYS A 3 3.33 10.43 -11.17
CA LYS A 3 4.60 11.01 -10.71
C LYS A 3 4.57 11.25 -9.21
N VAL A 4 3.40 11.58 -8.68
CA VAL A 4 3.22 11.97 -7.28
C VAL A 4 2.19 11.10 -6.58
N VAL A 5 2.50 10.70 -5.35
CA VAL A 5 1.57 10.06 -4.42
C VAL A 5 1.15 11.06 -3.36
N ILE A 6 -0.15 11.30 -3.23
CA ILE A 6 -0.75 12.11 -2.17
C ILE A 6 -0.99 11.21 -0.95
N LYS A 7 -0.37 11.57 0.18
CA LYS A 7 -0.52 10.88 1.47
C LYS A 7 -1.83 11.31 2.15
N LYS A 8 -2.27 10.54 3.14
CA LYS A 8 -3.52 10.82 3.88
C LYS A 8 -3.53 12.20 4.57
N ASP A 9 -2.36 12.70 4.94
CA ASP A 9 -2.16 14.02 5.56
C ASP A 9 -1.95 15.15 4.52
N GLY A 10 -2.12 14.85 3.23
CA GLY A 10 -1.94 15.81 2.13
C GLY A 10 -0.50 15.98 1.66
N ARG A 11 0.49 15.36 2.33
CA ARG A 11 1.88 15.41 1.85
C ARG A 11 2.01 14.74 0.48
N LYS A 12 2.92 15.25 -0.34
CA LYS A 12 3.25 14.73 -1.67
C LYS A 12 4.59 14.01 -1.62
N GLU A 13 4.65 12.81 -2.20
CA GLU A 13 5.88 12.02 -2.34
C GLU A 13 6.03 11.58 -3.80
N GLU A 14 7.25 11.30 -4.23
CA GLU A 14 7.49 10.65 -5.53
C GLU A 14 6.85 9.26 -5.56
N PHE A 15 6.23 8.93 -6.69
CA PHE A 15 5.72 7.60 -6.96
C PHE A 15 6.88 6.63 -7.19
N ILE A 16 7.00 5.64 -6.29
CA ILE A 16 8.04 4.60 -6.34
C ILE A 16 7.34 3.24 -6.39
N PRO A 17 7.33 2.54 -7.54
CA PRO A 17 6.66 1.24 -7.70
C PRO A 17 7.11 0.18 -6.70
N GLU A 18 8.38 0.20 -6.29
CA GLU A 18 8.97 -0.74 -5.35
C GLU A 18 8.29 -0.68 -3.98
N LYS A 19 7.73 0.47 -3.58
CA LYS A 19 6.92 0.58 -2.35
C LYS A 19 5.67 -0.29 -2.43
N ILE A 20 5.06 -0.41 -3.62
CA ILE A 20 3.91 -1.29 -3.87
C ILE A 20 4.35 -2.76 -3.82
N VAL A 21 5.44 -3.10 -4.52
CA VAL A 21 5.98 -4.47 -4.57
C VAL A 21 6.30 -4.96 -3.16
N ALA A 22 7.06 -4.17 -2.39
CA ALA A 22 7.47 -4.53 -1.04
C ALA A 22 6.26 -4.75 -0.10
N ALA A 23 5.23 -3.92 -0.21
CA ALA A 23 4.04 -4.05 0.63
C ALA A 23 3.19 -5.29 0.26
N ALA A 24 3.06 -5.60 -1.03
CA ALA A 24 2.34 -6.80 -1.49
C ALA A 24 3.07 -8.08 -1.07
N VAL A 25 4.40 -8.11 -1.18
CA VAL A 25 5.22 -9.25 -0.71
C VAL A 25 5.12 -9.44 0.80
N LYS A 26 5.14 -8.36 1.60
CA LYS A 26 4.91 -8.44 3.06
C LYS A 26 3.56 -9.07 3.43
N SER A 27 2.59 -9.02 2.53
CA SER A 27 1.27 -9.63 2.71
C SER A 27 1.20 -11.09 2.25
N GLY A 28 2.30 -11.62 1.72
CA GLY A 28 2.44 -13.00 1.27
C GLY A 28 2.34 -13.21 -0.24
N ALA A 29 2.17 -12.15 -1.03
CA ALA A 29 2.17 -12.28 -2.49
C ALA A 29 3.57 -12.68 -3.01
N THR A 30 3.60 -13.43 -4.10
CA THR A 30 4.86 -13.72 -4.79
C THR A 30 5.43 -12.43 -5.42
N PRO A 31 6.76 -12.34 -5.62
CA PRO A 31 7.36 -11.18 -6.28
C PRO A 31 6.79 -10.88 -7.67
N GLU A 32 6.37 -11.92 -8.39
CA GLU A 32 5.74 -11.78 -9.71
C GLU A 32 4.37 -11.09 -9.62
N ILE A 33 3.47 -11.59 -8.76
CA ILE A 33 2.17 -10.96 -8.55
C ILE A 33 2.33 -9.53 -8.05
N ALA A 34 3.24 -9.31 -7.10
CA ALA A 34 3.53 -7.98 -6.58
C ALA A 34 3.99 -6.99 -7.66
N ARG A 35 4.87 -7.42 -8.59
CA ARG A 35 5.29 -6.62 -9.74
C ARG A 35 4.15 -6.36 -10.72
N ASN A 36 3.27 -7.33 -10.95
CA ASN A 36 2.11 -7.14 -11.82
C ASN A 36 1.13 -6.10 -11.26
N ILE A 37 0.91 -6.10 -9.94
CA ILE A 37 0.11 -5.07 -9.26
C ILE A 37 0.76 -3.69 -9.40
N ALA A 38 2.07 -3.58 -9.16
CA ALA A 38 2.79 -2.32 -9.33
C ALA A 38 2.69 -1.77 -10.76
N LYS A 39 2.89 -2.63 -11.77
CA LYS A 39 2.72 -2.27 -13.19
C LYS A 39 1.30 -1.81 -13.52
N LYS A 40 0.28 -2.36 -12.87
CA LYS A 40 -1.11 -1.93 -13.07
C LYS A 40 -1.30 -0.47 -12.62
N VAL A 41 -0.72 -0.11 -11.48
CA VAL A 41 -0.76 1.27 -10.96
C VAL A 41 0.11 2.21 -11.82
N GLU A 42 1.30 1.77 -12.25
CA GLU A 42 2.17 2.52 -13.16
C GLU A 42 1.50 2.87 -14.50
N LYS A 43 0.64 2.00 -15.01
CA LYS A 43 -0.05 2.21 -16.30
C LYS A 43 -1.20 3.22 -16.22
N MET A 44 -1.54 3.70 -15.01
CA MET A 44 -2.58 4.70 -14.87
C MET A 44 -2.12 6.03 -15.47
N ASP A 45 -2.98 6.63 -16.30
CA ASP A 45 -2.76 7.93 -16.90
C ASP A 45 -3.23 9.04 -15.95
N LYS A 46 -2.44 9.24 -14.89
CA LYS A 46 -2.65 10.26 -13.85
C LYS A 46 -1.31 10.89 -13.51
N GLU A 47 -1.31 12.20 -13.25
CA GLU A 47 -0.10 12.88 -12.74
C GLU A 47 0.07 12.63 -11.23
N GLU A 48 -1.04 12.71 -10.49
CA GLU A 48 -1.09 12.49 -9.04
C GLU A 48 -2.07 11.36 -8.70
N ILE A 49 -1.73 10.54 -7.71
CA ILE A 49 -2.57 9.44 -7.23
C ILE A 49 -2.61 9.42 -5.70
N GLU A 50 -3.77 9.15 -5.12
CA GLU A 50 -3.88 9.06 -3.67
C GLU A 50 -3.37 7.72 -3.14
N THR A 51 -2.77 7.74 -1.94
CA THR A 51 -2.35 6.52 -1.23
C THR A 51 -3.54 5.57 -0.99
N VAL A 52 -4.75 6.12 -0.79
CA VAL A 52 -5.98 5.33 -0.58
C VAL A 52 -6.35 4.59 -1.86
N GLU A 53 -6.31 5.27 -3.01
CA GLU A 53 -6.58 4.65 -4.31
C GLU A 53 -5.60 3.52 -4.63
N ILE A 54 -4.29 3.74 -4.43
CA ILE A 54 -3.27 2.69 -4.60
C ILE A 54 -3.58 1.49 -3.71
N ARG A 55 -3.91 1.74 -2.44
CA ARG A 55 -4.24 0.70 -1.46
C ARG A 55 -5.43 -0.13 -1.92
N ASP A 56 -6.50 0.50 -2.42
CA ASP A 56 -7.71 -0.19 -2.84
C ASP A 56 -7.46 -1.08 -4.06
N ILE A 57 -6.65 -0.61 -5.01
CA ILE A 57 -6.18 -1.42 -6.15
C ILE A 57 -5.43 -2.65 -5.63
N ILE A 58 -4.44 -2.46 -4.75
CA ILE A 58 -3.64 -3.58 -4.23
C ILE A 58 -4.53 -4.60 -3.52
N LEU A 59 -5.43 -4.15 -2.64
CA LEU A 59 -6.33 -5.03 -1.90
C LEU A 59 -7.26 -5.79 -2.86
N HIS A 60 -7.79 -5.14 -3.89
CA HIS A 60 -8.62 -5.78 -4.90
C HIS A 60 -7.85 -6.90 -5.63
N GLU A 61 -6.64 -6.62 -6.12
CA GLU A 61 -5.80 -7.59 -6.82
C GLU A 61 -5.35 -8.74 -5.91
N LEU A 62 -4.96 -8.44 -4.67
CA LEU A 62 -4.60 -9.50 -3.71
C LEU A 62 -5.78 -10.41 -3.43
N LYS A 63 -6.99 -9.84 -3.27
CA LYS A 63 -8.20 -10.62 -3.00
C LYS A 63 -8.59 -11.49 -4.20
N SER A 64 -8.42 -11.00 -5.43
CA SER A 64 -8.75 -11.76 -6.64
C SER A 64 -7.82 -12.96 -6.85
N VAL A 65 -6.54 -12.83 -6.47
CA VAL A 65 -5.56 -13.93 -6.55
C VAL A 65 -5.67 -14.88 -5.36
N ASN A 66 -5.64 -14.33 -4.14
CA ASN A 66 -5.74 -15.10 -2.91
C ASN A 66 -6.34 -14.25 -1.77
N PRO A 67 -7.59 -14.53 -1.34
CA PRO A 67 -8.25 -13.83 -0.25
C PRO A 67 -7.46 -13.79 1.08
N ASP A 68 -6.56 -14.75 1.35
CA ASP A 68 -5.69 -14.72 2.53
C ASP A 68 -4.67 -13.59 2.49
N TRP A 69 -4.11 -13.25 1.32
CA TRP A 69 -3.15 -12.16 1.22
C TRP A 69 -3.80 -10.81 1.52
N HIS A 70 -5.03 -10.61 1.05
CA HIS A 70 -5.85 -9.47 1.44
C HIS A 70 -6.08 -9.43 2.95
N ARG A 71 -6.46 -10.55 3.59
CA ARG A 71 -6.66 -10.61 5.05
C ARG A 71 -5.37 -10.29 5.82
N ARG A 72 -4.23 -10.82 5.39
CA ARG A 72 -2.92 -10.57 6.00
C ARG A 72 -2.51 -9.10 5.89
N TRP A 73 -2.73 -8.49 4.73
CA TRP A 73 -2.52 -7.05 4.56
C TRP A 73 -3.34 -6.25 5.58
N LEU A 74 -4.65 -6.50 5.66
CA LEU A 74 -5.53 -5.78 6.57
C LEU A 74 -5.14 -5.97 8.05
N ALA A 75 -4.72 -7.18 8.42
CA ALA A 75 -4.23 -7.47 9.76
C ALA A 75 -2.94 -6.70 10.08
N TYR A 76 -1.98 -6.66 9.14
CA TYR A 76 -0.75 -5.89 9.28
C TYR A 76 -1.05 -4.40 9.45
N ASP A 77 -1.92 -3.83 8.61
CA ASP A 77 -2.29 -2.43 8.71
C ASP A 77 -2.96 -2.08 10.04
N LYS A 78 -3.84 -2.95 10.55
CA LYS A 78 -4.47 -2.77 11.86
C LYS A 78 -3.42 -2.79 12.96
N GLY A 79 -2.46 -3.73 12.89
CA GLY A 79 -1.36 -3.86 13.84
C GLY A 79 -0.42 -2.64 13.84
N VAL A 80 0.05 -2.24 12.66
CA VAL A 80 0.95 -1.08 12.50
C VAL A 80 0.26 0.22 12.89
N LYS A 81 -1.00 0.43 12.49
CA LYS A 81 -1.75 1.64 12.91
C LYS A 81 -1.98 1.67 14.41
N ARG A 82 -2.22 0.52 15.05
CA ARG A 82 -2.31 0.41 16.52
C ARG A 82 -0.99 0.81 17.17
N LEU A 83 0.13 0.28 16.69
CA LEU A 83 1.47 0.61 17.19
C LEU A 83 1.77 2.10 16.98
N TYR A 84 1.54 2.65 15.79
CA TYR A 84 1.76 4.07 15.52
C TYR A 84 0.90 4.98 16.41
N LYS A 85 -0.37 4.64 16.64
CA LYS A 85 -1.23 5.37 17.59
C LYS A 85 -0.65 5.31 19.01
N HIS A 86 -0.16 4.14 19.43
CA HIS A 86 0.45 3.98 20.75
C HIS A 86 1.71 4.84 20.90
N TYR A 87 2.65 4.77 19.95
CA TYR A 87 3.88 5.56 19.98
C TYR A 87 3.67 7.08 19.79
N ARG A 88 2.61 7.50 19.08
CA ARG A 88 2.26 8.92 18.92
C ARG A 88 1.63 9.53 20.18
N HIS A 89 1.08 8.70 21.07
CA HIS A 89 0.33 9.16 22.26
C HIS A 89 0.93 8.73 23.60
N GLY A 90 2.07 8.04 23.65
CA GLY A 90 2.69 7.68 24.92
C GLY A 90 4.09 7.10 24.76
N LEU A 91 5.09 7.94 25.05
CA LEU A 91 6.38 7.62 25.68
C LEU A 91 7.07 8.94 26.14
N TYR A 92 6.28 9.84 26.71
CA TYR A 92 6.69 10.98 27.56
C TYR A 92 5.62 11.21 28.63
N GLU A 93 5.28 10.14 29.37
CA GLU A 93 4.86 10.20 30.78
C GLU A 93 5.44 8.96 31.46
#